data_AF-A0A522FEJ7-F1
#
_entry.id   AF-A0A522FEJ7-F1
#
_cell.length_a   1.000
_cell.length_b   1.000
_cell.length_c   1.000
_cell.angle_alpha   90.00
_cell.angle_beta   90.00
_cell.angle_gamma   90.00
#
_symmetry.space_group_name_H-M   'P 1'
#
loop_
_entity.id
_entity.type
_entity.pdbx_description
1 polymer ?
#
loop_
_entity_poly.entity_id
_entity_poly.type
_entity_poly.pdbx_seq_one_letter_code
_entity_poly.pdbx_strand_id
1 'polypeptide(L)'
;AMRDPQDEIFATDSNINIIQLERAGKKIIMRVAHNGELLKEIGSHEMENMPDEVLAGPFICSHNVEVIEEVKVLNVRIDKPVSDDYNPGKSGYLGCRMEIINVFDGKRKVIYEKPGRFEAPNWMPDGKKLLFNMDGLMYKIPVEGGDPEKLNTDFANHNNNDHGVSFNGKLLAISHQRDGLPGGGSTVYVLPIEGGVPKMISEKTPSYWHGWAPNNKEVIYVAMREGKTVYNIYKNSIEGGKEVALTDIKAGEHVDGCEYSPDGKYIYYNGNHTGTMQIWRMKPDGSGREQLTFGKYNDWFPHISPDGKWIVIISFPPDIDPNSHPSYKRVMLRIMPAAGGEPKVIAYLYGGQGTINVPSWSPDSKQIAFVSNSGK
;
A
#
# COMPACT_ATOMS: atom_id res chain seq x y z
N ALA A 1 12.38 44.55 10.32
CA ALA A 1 13.44 43.66 10.81
C ALA A 1 12.81 42.31 11.08
N MET A 2 13.30 41.22 10.49
CA MET A 2 12.93 39.89 10.95
C MET A 2 13.35 39.80 12.41
N ARG A 3 12.45 39.35 13.28
CA ARG A 3 12.82 39.01 14.66
C ARG A 3 13.57 37.69 14.60
N ASP A 4 14.57 37.55 15.47
CA ASP A 4 15.23 36.27 15.68
C ASP A 4 14.18 35.21 16.06
N PRO A 5 14.35 33.96 15.62
CA PRO A 5 13.46 32.88 16.03
C PRO A 5 13.41 32.79 17.55
N GLN A 6 12.20 32.59 18.10
CA GLN A 6 12.01 32.46 19.53
C GLN A 6 12.51 31.10 20.04
N ASP A 7 12.43 30.07 19.19
CA ASP A 7 12.82 28.70 19.48
C ASP A 7 13.45 28.06 18.24
N GLU A 8 14.47 27.24 18.44
CA GLU A 8 15.23 26.59 17.36
C GLU A 8 15.48 25.11 17.68
N ILE A 9 15.34 24.26 16.67
CA ILE A 9 15.74 22.85 16.71
C ILE A 9 16.72 22.61 15.56
N PHE A 10 17.93 22.17 15.88
CA PHE A 10 18.99 21.94 14.91
C PHE A 10 19.17 20.44 14.62
N ALA A 11 19.28 20.08 13.34
CA ALA A 11 19.81 18.78 12.97
C ALA A 11 21.34 18.80 13.17
N THR A 12 21.88 17.76 13.81
CA THR A 12 23.34 17.61 13.97
C THR A 12 24.03 17.08 12.71
N ASP A 13 23.27 16.37 11.87
CA ASP A 13 23.77 15.75 10.65
C ASP A 13 23.61 16.69 9.43
N SER A 14 24.60 16.67 8.55
CA SER A 14 24.57 17.37 7.25
C SER A 14 23.87 16.54 6.17
N ASN A 15 23.44 17.15 5.06
CA ASN A 15 22.85 16.45 3.90
C ASN A 15 21.54 15.69 4.17
N ILE A 16 20.72 16.21 5.09
CA ILE A 16 19.35 15.73 5.31
C ILE A 16 18.54 15.88 4.02
N ASN A 17 17.79 14.83 3.65
CA ASN A 17 16.97 14.83 2.43
C ASN A 17 15.47 14.95 2.74
N ILE A 18 15.05 14.50 3.92
CA ILE A 18 13.66 14.45 4.35
C ILE A 18 13.52 15.19 5.67
N ILE A 19 12.54 16.08 5.74
CA ILE A 19 12.16 16.81 6.94
C ILE A 19 10.68 16.55 7.20
N GLN A 20 10.33 16.25 8.45
CA GLN A 20 8.97 16.20 8.94
C GLN A 20 8.85 17.12 10.15
N LEU A 21 7.86 18.00 10.09
CA LEU A 21 7.40 18.77 11.24
C LEU A 21 6.02 18.24 11.64
N GLU A 22 5.87 17.86 12.90
CA GLU A 22 4.62 17.36 13.45
C GLU A 22 4.14 18.26 14.59
N ARG A 23 2.84 18.59 14.56
CA ARG A 23 2.13 19.17 15.71
C ARG A 23 1.33 18.07 16.41
N ALA A 24 1.62 17.84 17.68
CA ALA A 24 0.87 16.97 18.58
C ALA A 24 0.34 17.82 19.76
N GLY A 25 -0.88 18.36 19.60
CA GLY A 25 -1.43 19.33 20.55
C GLY A 25 -0.60 20.62 20.58
N LYS A 26 0.04 20.87 21.73
CA LYS A 26 0.97 22.00 21.95
C LYS A 26 2.43 21.68 21.64
N LYS A 27 2.74 20.40 21.41
CA LYS A 27 4.11 19.94 21.15
C LYS A 27 4.39 19.99 19.65
N ILE A 28 5.50 20.61 19.28
CA ILE A 28 6.10 20.53 17.96
C ILE A 28 7.24 19.50 18.01
N ILE A 29 7.29 18.61 17.02
CA ILE A 29 8.31 17.58 16.91
C ILE A 29 8.95 17.69 15.53
N MET A 30 10.29 17.76 15.49
CA MET A 30 11.05 17.74 14.25
C MET A 30 11.71 16.39 14.06
N ARG A 31 11.50 15.81 12.88
CA ARG A 31 12.17 14.57 12.45
C ARG A 31 12.86 14.77 11.12
N VAL A 32 13.96 14.05 10.94
CA VAL A 32 14.76 14.08 9.71
C VAL A 32 15.18 12.69 9.29
N ALA A 33 15.52 12.54 8.02
CA ALA A 33 16.14 11.32 7.48
C ALA A 33 16.97 11.61 6.23
N HIS A 34 17.93 10.72 5.97
CA HIS A 34 18.51 10.54 4.64
C HIS A 34 17.61 9.65 3.77
N ASN A 35 17.81 9.69 2.47
CA ASN A 35 17.12 8.81 1.53
C ASN A 35 17.29 7.33 1.92
N GLY A 36 16.18 6.59 2.00
CA GLY A 36 16.18 5.17 2.35
C GLY A 36 16.13 4.87 3.85
N GLU A 37 16.31 5.86 4.74
CA GLU A 37 16.37 5.64 6.19
C GLU A 37 15.00 5.75 6.89
N LEU A 38 14.95 5.48 8.19
CA LEU A 38 13.79 5.79 9.03
C LEU A 38 13.86 7.25 9.50
N LEU A 39 12.69 7.86 9.76
CA LEU A 39 12.63 9.17 10.40
C LEU A 39 13.22 9.08 11.82
N LYS A 40 14.14 9.99 12.13
CA LYS A 40 14.75 10.15 13.45
C LYS A 40 14.25 11.46 14.05
N GLU A 41 13.74 11.40 15.27
CA GLU A 41 13.42 12.60 16.04
C GLU A 41 14.71 13.29 16.48
N ILE A 42 14.85 14.58 16.14
CA ILE A 42 16.04 15.38 16.47
C ILE A 42 15.73 16.44 17.53
N GLY A 43 14.46 16.71 17.78
CA GLY A 43 14.05 17.60 18.85
C GLY A 43 12.55 17.79 18.89
N SER A 44 12.10 18.35 20.01
CA SER A 44 10.72 18.78 20.18
C SER A 44 10.67 19.99 21.10
N HIS A 45 9.63 20.80 20.96
CA HIS A 45 9.41 21.98 21.76
C HIS A 45 7.93 22.10 22.12
N GLU A 46 7.63 22.51 23.35
CA GLU A 46 6.26 22.68 23.84
C GLU A 46 5.88 24.16 23.84
N MET A 47 4.92 24.52 22.98
CA MET A 47 4.46 25.89 22.81
C MET A 47 3.19 26.11 23.63
N GLU A 48 3.33 26.64 24.87
CA GLU A 48 2.19 26.82 25.79
C GLU A 48 1.03 27.63 25.19
N ASN A 49 1.37 28.64 24.38
CA ASN A 49 0.45 29.58 23.74
C ASN A 49 0.30 29.33 22.23
N MET A 50 0.43 28.08 21.77
CA MET A 50 0.28 27.75 20.35
C MET A 50 -1.14 28.04 19.87
N PRO A 51 -1.33 28.90 18.85
CA PRO A 51 -2.65 29.18 18.29
C PRO A 51 -3.23 27.94 17.58
N ASP A 52 -4.55 27.92 17.37
CA ASP A 52 -5.21 26.84 16.64
C ASP A 52 -4.74 26.78 15.17
N GLU A 53 -4.55 27.95 14.56
CA GLU A 53 -4.04 28.09 13.20
C GLU A 53 -2.58 28.53 13.19
N VAL A 54 -1.77 27.87 12.36
CA VAL A 54 -0.35 28.19 12.17
C VAL A 54 0.00 28.25 10.70
N LEU A 55 0.93 29.13 10.35
CA LEU A 55 1.62 29.07 9.07
C LEU A 55 2.86 28.19 9.24
N ALA A 56 2.98 27.19 8.38
CA ALA A 56 4.15 26.31 8.34
C ALA A 56 4.66 26.24 6.90
N GLY A 57 5.97 26.34 6.73
CA GLY A 57 6.60 26.28 5.42
C GLY A 57 8.12 26.32 5.52
N PRO A 58 8.82 25.99 4.43
CA PRO A 58 10.26 26.15 4.37
C PRO A 58 10.63 27.63 4.40
N PHE A 59 11.69 27.96 5.15
CA PHE A 59 12.36 29.24 5.09
C PHE A 59 13.81 29.01 4.64
N ILE A 60 14.29 29.80 3.69
CA ILE A 60 15.61 29.64 3.06
C ILE A 60 16.33 30.98 3.14
N CYS A 61 17.57 30.97 3.63
CA CYS A 61 18.42 32.14 3.74
C CYS A 61 19.82 31.79 3.24
N SER A 62 20.31 32.48 2.20
CA SER A 62 21.72 32.44 1.87
C SER A 62 22.45 33.30 2.89
N HIS A 63 23.23 32.67 3.76
CA HIS A 63 24.02 33.38 4.77
C HIS A 63 25.17 34.20 4.15
N ASN A 64 25.25 34.27 2.81
CA ASN A 64 26.19 35.09 2.05
C ASN A 64 25.43 35.98 1.06
N VAL A 65 25.47 37.30 1.29
CA VAL A 65 24.79 38.30 0.46
C VAL A 65 25.30 38.38 -0.98
N GLU A 66 26.48 37.80 -1.26
CA GLU A 66 27.08 37.77 -2.59
C GLU A 66 26.66 36.54 -3.43
N VAL A 67 25.94 35.58 -2.84
CA VAL A 67 25.57 34.33 -3.49
C VAL A 67 24.05 34.20 -3.57
N ILE A 68 23.57 33.71 -4.72
CA ILE A 68 22.20 33.25 -4.87
C ILE A 68 22.19 31.74 -4.61
N GLU A 69 21.49 31.33 -3.55
CA GLU A 69 21.24 29.92 -3.27
C GLU A 69 19.84 29.52 -3.76
N GLU A 70 19.75 28.39 -4.45
CA GLU A 70 18.50 27.81 -4.90
C GLU A 70 18.23 26.50 -4.15
N VAL A 71 17.05 26.38 -3.54
CA VAL A 71 16.58 25.15 -2.92
C VAL A 71 15.32 24.68 -3.63
N LYS A 72 15.31 23.41 -4.04
CA LYS A 72 14.13 22.74 -4.60
C LYS A 72 13.52 21.83 -3.55
N VAL A 73 12.30 22.16 -3.12
CA VAL A 73 11.53 21.32 -2.21
C VAL A 73 10.52 20.52 -3.03
N LEU A 74 10.56 19.20 -2.88
CA LEU A 74 9.71 18.26 -3.62
C LEU A 74 8.88 17.45 -2.60
N ASN A 75 7.80 16.83 -3.07
CA ASN A 75 6.95 15.93 -2.28
C ASN A 75 6.35 16.57 -1.00
N VAL A 76 6.07 17.88 -1.04
CA VAL A 76 5.49 18.65 0.05
C VAL A 76 4.05 18.21 0.29
N ARG A 77 3.72 17.87 1.53
CA ARG A 77 2.38 17.45 1.95
C ARG A 77 2.09 17.93 3.36
N ILE A 78 0.81 18.18 3.62
CA ILE A 78 0.28 18.42 4.95
C ILE A 78 -0.77 17.35 5.17
N ASP A 79 -0.55 16.52 6.19
CA ASP A 79 -1.45 15.43 6.53
C ASP A 79 -2.02 15.71 7.92
N LYS A 80 -3.33 15.58 8.06
CA LYS A 80 -4.02 15.67 9.36
C LYS A 80 -4.43 14.26 9.81
N PRO A 81 -3.72 13.67 10.79
CA PRO A 81 -4.08 12.36 11.32
C PRO A 81 -5.42 12.37 12.06
N VAL A 82 -6.03 11.20 12.16
CA VAL A 82 -7.19 10.92 13.02
C VAL A 82 -6.76 10.62 14.44
N SER A 83 -7.71 10.58 15.38
CA SER A 83 -7.48 10.12 16.75
C SER A 83 -7.17 8.62 16.79
N ASP A 84 -6.48 8.15 17.82
CA ASP A 84 -6.04 6.74 17.90
C ASP A 84 -7.21 5.75 17.93
N ASP A 85 -8.37 6.16 18.45
CA ASP A 85 -9.61 5.38 18.56
C ASP A 85 -10.53 5.49 17.32
N TYR A 86 -10.09 6.22 16.28
CA TYR A 86 -10.88 6.43 15.08
C TYR A 86 -11.20 5.11 14.37
N ASN A 87 -12.49 4.92 14.06
CA ASN A 87 -12.96 3.79 13.30
C ASN A 87 -13.68 4.29 12.04
N PRO A 88 -13.10 4.12 10.84
CA PRO A 88 -13.69 4.67 9.62
C PRO A 88 -15.05 4.04 9.27
N GLY A 89 -15.31 2.80 9.69
CA GLY A 89 -16.62 2.17 9.51
C GLY A 89 -17.74 2.83 10.33
N LYS A 90 -17.40 3.53 11.43
CA LYS A 90 -18.35 4.24 12.28
C LYS A 90 -18.32 5.76 12.05
N SER A 91 -17.15 6.32 11.85
CA SER A 91 -16.88 7.75 11.80
C SER A 91 -16.83 8.31 10.38
N GLY A 92 -17.00 7.46 9.36
CA GLY A 92 -16.93 7.81 7.95
C GLY A 92 -15.49 7.74 7.40
N TYR A 93 -15.34 8.08 6.12
CA TYR A 93 -14.05 8.15 5.45
C TYR A 93 -13.68 9.60 5.18
N LEU A 94 -12.42 9.97 5.39
CA LEU A 94 -11.94 11.36 5.28
C LEU A 94 -11.64 11.74 3.83
N GLY A 95 -10.38 11.77 3.43
CA GLY A 95 -9.95 12.00 2.07
C GLY A 95 -8.77 11.11 1.72
N CYS A 96 -8.55 10.94 0.42
CA CYS A 96 -7.45 10.17 -0.10
C CYS A 96 -6.89 10.76 -1.40
N ARG A 97 -5.62 10.45 -1.66
CA ARG A 97 -4.85 10.90 -2.80
C ARG A 97 -4.29 9.69 -3.53
N MET A 98 -4.51 9.64 -4.84
CA MET A 98 -3.94 8.68 -5.77
C MET A 98 -2.60 9.23 -6.19
N GLU A 99 -1.53 8.48 -6.00
CA GLU A 99 -0.18 9.00 -6.15
C GLU A 99 0.71 8.00 -6.87
N ILE A 100 1.69 8.53 -7.60
CA ILE A 100 2.73 7.75 -8.25
C ILE A 100 4.08 8.23 -7.71
N ILE A 101 4.98 7.31 -7.42
CA ILE A 101 6.37 7.61 -7.06
C ILE A 101 7.33 6.80 -7.92
N ASN A 102 8.39 7.45 -8.42
CA ASN A 102 9.54 6.74 -8.97
C ASN A 102 10.40 6.22 -7.82
N VAL A 103 10.59 4.90 -7.75
CA VAL A 103 11.21 4.24 -6.61
C VAL A 103 12.72 4.46 -6.52
N PHE A 104 13.36 5.01 -7.55
CA PHE A 104 14.80 5.20 -7.64
C PHE A 104 15.23 6.65 -7.35
N ASP A 105 14.47 7.63 -7.83
CA ASP A 105 14.77 9.06 -7.59
C ASP A 105 13.84 9.72 -6.56
N GLY A 106 12.80 9.00 -6.11
CA GLY A 106 11.87 9.45 -5.07
C GLY A 106 10.91 10.55 -5.51
N LYS A 107 10.85 10.91 -6.80
CA LYS A 107 9.91 11.94 -7.28
C LYS A 107 8.49 11.41 -7.25
N ARG A 108 7.60 12.16 -6.62
CA ARG A 108 6.20 11.82 -6.41
C ARG A 108 5.28 12.77 -7.17
N LYS A 109 4.15 12.26 -7.64
CA LYS A 109 3.09 13.02 -8.31
C LYS A 109 1.74 12.61 -7.73
N VAL A 110 0.90 13.59 -7.41
CA VAL A 110 -0.51 13.37 -7.12
C VAL A 110 -1.28 13.34 -8.44
N ILE A 111 -2.07 12.28 -8.64
CA ILE A 111 -2.87 12.03 -9.85
C ILE A 111 -4.31 12.48 -9.65
N TYR A 112 -4.86 12.22 -8.47
CA TYR A 112 -6.26 12.48 -8.15
C TYR A 112 -6.46 12.57 -6.64
N GLU A 113 -7.31 13.49 -6.20
CA GLU A 113 -7.69 13.64 -4.79
C GLU A 113 -9.21 13.75 -4.68
N LYS A 114 -9.79 13.12 -3.66
CA LYS A 114 -11.18 13.37 -3.29
C LYS A 114 -11.42 13.18 -1.79
N PRO A 115 -12.44 13.84 -1.24
CA PRO A 115 -13.11 13.37 -0.03
C PRO A 115 -13.67 11.96 -0.24
N GLY A 116 -13.76 11.17 0.83
CA GLY A 116 -14.16 9.77 0.82
C GLY A 116 -12.99 8.82 0.60
N ARG A 117 -13.31 7.63 0.07
CA ARG A 117 -12.36 6.52 -0.08
C ARG A 117 -12.32 6.02 -1.52
N PHE A 118 -11.11 5.79 -2.01
CA PHE A 118 -10.79 4.93 -3.14
C PHE A 118 -9.48 4.23 -2.80
N GLU A 119 -9.20 3.10 -3.43
CA GLU A 119 -8.20 2.17 -2.90
C GLU A 119 -7.47 1.38 -3.99
N ALA A 120 -6.31 0.85 -3.61
CA ALA A 120 -5.63 -0.25 -4.26
C ALA A 120 -5.46 -0.07 -5.78
N PRO A 121 -4.61 0.87 -6.22
CA PRO A 121 -4.34 1.08 -7.64
C PRO A 121 -3.42 0.01 -8.23
N ASN A 122 -3.88 -0.60 -9.31
CA ASN A 122 -3.06 -1.35 -10.26
C ASN A 122 -2.66 -0.44 -11.43
N TRP A 123 -1.54 -0.75 -12.09
CA TRP A 123 -1.26 -0.20 -13.41
C TRP A 123 -1.96 -1.01 -14.50
N MET A 124 -2.53 -0.32 -15.49
CA MET A 124 -2.98 -0.96 -16.71
C MET A 124 -1.77 -1.37 -17.57
N PRO A 125 -1.87 -2.44 -18.39
CA PRO A 125 -0.72 -3.01 -19.13
C PRO A 125 0.00 -2.03 -20.05
N ASP A 126 -0.69 -1.02 -20.55
CA ASP A 126 -0.13 0.00 -21.44
C ASP A 126 0.68 1.09 -20.71
N GLY A 127 0.65 1.10 -19.37
CA GLY A 127 1.32 2.09 -18.54
C GLY A 127 0.67 3.48 -18.57
N LYS A 128 -0.52 3.65 -19.16
CA LYS A 128 -1.17 4.96 -19.36
C LYS A 128 -2.30 5.24 -18.41
N LYS A 129 -2.88 4.20 -17.81
CA LYS A 129 -3.99 4.32 -16.86
C LYS A 129 -3.71 3.51 -15.58
N LEU A 130 -4.31 3.93 -14.49
CA LEU A 130 -4.44 3.16 -13.26
C LEU A 130 -5.85 2.57 -13.16
N LEU A 131 -5.97 1.37 -12.60
CA LEU A 131 -7.23 0.70 -12.25
C LEU A 131 -7.35 0.65 -10.72
N PHE A 132 -8.48 1.05 -10.16
CA PHE A 132 -8.67 1.11 -8.72
C PHE A 132 -10.13 0.86 -8.35
N ASN A 133 -10.40 0.54 -7.08
CA ASN A 133 -11.76 0.38 -6.58
C ASN A 133 -12.22 1.65 -5.82
N MET A 134 -13.50 1.95 -5.94
CA MET A 134 -14.14 3.10 -5.30
C MET A 134 -15.62 2.78 -5.09
N ASP A 135 -16.08 2.86 -3.85
CA ASP A 135 -17.50 2.67 -3.47
C ASP A 135 -18.10 1.35 -3.99
N GLY A 136 -17.33 0.25 -3.92
CA GLY A 136 -17.75 -1.08 -4.40
C GLY A 136 -17.61 -1.30 -5.91
N LEU A 137 -17.23 -0.27 -6.67
CA LEU A 137 -17.11 -0.29 -8.12
C LEU A 137 -15.65 -0.18 -8.57
N MET A 138 -15.39 -0.49 -9.84
CA MET A 138 -14.08 -0.41 -10.46
C MET A 138 -13.97 0.81 -11.39
N TYR A 139 -12.83 1.49 -11.36
CA TYR A 139 -12.57 2.71 -12.14
C TYR A 139 -11.18 2.69 -12.77
N LYS A 140 -11.05 3.35 -13.92
CA LYS A 140 -9.79 3.64 -14.61
C LYS A 140 -9.53 5.15 -14.58
N ILE A 141 -8.28 5.57 -14.47
CA ILE A 141 -7.89 6.99 -14.57
C ILE A 141 -6.55 7.13 -15.31
N PRO A 142 -6.36 8.12 -16.20
CA PRO A 142 -5.05 8.39 -16.78
C PRO A 142 -3.97 8.70 -15.73
N VAL A 143 -2.73 8.25 -15.95
CA VAL A 143 -1.59 8.56 -15.07
C VAL A 143 -1.21 10.05 -15.09
N GLU A 144 -1.77 10.81 -16.03
CA GLU A 144 -1.64 12.26 -16.08
C GLU A 144 -2.69 13.00 -15.22
N GLY A 145 -3.67 12.28 -14.67
CA GLY A 145 -4.81 12.84 -13.95
C GLY A 145 -6.06 12.98 -14.81
N GLY A 146 -7.08 13.64 -14.27
CA GLY A 146 -8.39 13.81 -14.89
C GLY A 146 -9.48 13.04 -14.15
N ASP A 147 -10.62 12.82 -14.82
CA ASP A 147 -11.79 12.19 -14.21
C ASP A 147 -11.71 10.65 -14.26
N PRO A 148 -12.05 9.95 -13.16
CA PRO A 148 -12.23 8.51 -13.16
C PRO A 148 -13.33 8.03 -14.13
N GLU A 149 -12.99 7.03 -14.93
CA GLU A 149 -13.89 6.34 -15.86
C GLU A 149 -14.34 5.01 -15.23
N LYS A 150 -15.65 4.83 -15.01
CA LYS A 150 -16.18 3.57 -14.46
C LYS A 150 -15.95 2.40 -15.44
N LEU A 151 -15.41 1.30 -14.93
CA LEU A 151 -15.29 0.03 -15.66
C LEU A 151 -16.58 -0.80 -15.48
N ASN A 152 -17.06 -1.42 -16.57
CA ASN A 152 -18.23 -2.29 -16.51
C ASN A 152 -17.88 -3.65 -15.88
N THR A 153 -18.40 -3.90 -14.67
CA THR A 153 -18.27 -5.20 -13.97
C THR A 153 -19.63 -5.90 -13.82
N ASP A 154 -20.62 -5.52 -14.63
CA ASP A 154 -21.98 -6.09 -14.63
C ASP A 154 -22.59 -6.07 -13.22
N PHE A 155 -23.04 -7.22 -12.71
CA PHE A 155 -23.61 -7.38 -11.37
C PHE A 155 -22.63 -7.11 -10.22
N ALA A 156 -21.32 -7.14 -10.46
CA ALA A 156 -20.34 -7.03 -9.39
C ALA A 156 -20.16 -5.57 -8.98
N ASN A 157 -20.93 -5.13 -7.98
CA ASN A 157 -20.99 -3.75 -7.49
C ASN A 157 -20.63 -3.58 -6.01
N HIS A 158 -20.23 -4.66 -5.33
CA HIS A 158 -19.64 -4.67 -3.99
C HIS A 158 -18.22 -5.26 -4.01
N ASN A 159 -17.36 -4.74 -4.90
CA ASN A 159 -15.96 -5.12 -4.97
C ASN A 159 -15.17 -4.52 -3.81
N ASN A 160 -14.31 -5.31 -3.19
CA ASN A 160 -13.36 -4.82 -2.20
C ASN A 160 -12.07 -4.36 -2.89
N ASN A 161 -10.99 -4.20 -2.12
CA ASN A 161 -9.69 -3.73 -2.57
C ASN A 161 -8.74 -4.82 -3.07
N ASP A 162 -9.25 -6.03 -3.33
CA ASP A 162 -8.50 -7.20 -3.76
C ASP A 162 -8.85 -7.55 -5.22
N HIS A 163 -8.11 -6.96 -6.16
CA HIS A 163 -8.33 -7.05 -7.60
C HIS A 163 -7.04 -6.83 -8.40
N GLY A 164 -6.96 -7.31 -9.64
CA GLY A 164 -5.75 -7.09 -10.44
C GLY A 164 -5.71 -7.76 -11.81
N VAL A 165 -4.73 -7.33 -12.61
CA VAL A 165 -4.63 -7.62 -14.04
C VAL A 165 -3.75 -8.85 -14.28
N SER A 166 -4.16 -9.71 -15.23
CA SER A 166 -3.37 -10.88 -15.63
C SER A 166 -2.06 -10.49 -16.31
N PHE A 167 -1.02 -11.33 -16.22
CA PHE A 167 0.30 -11.06 -16.80
C PHE A 167 0.28 -10.77 -18.31
N ASN A 168 -0.65 -11.36 -19.06
CA ASN A 168 -0.84 -11.10 -20.48
C ASN A 168 -1.72 -9.87 -20.79
N GLY A 169 -2.22 -9.17 -19.77
CA GLY A 169 -3.03 -7.97 -19.90
C GLY A 169 -4.42 -8.17 -20.49
N LYS A 170 -4.98 -9.38 -20.45
CA LYS A 170 -6.29 -9.69 -21.09
C LYS A 170 -7.44 -9.84 -20.11
N LEU A 171 -7.15 -10.22 -18.88
CA LEU A 171 -8.15 -10.52 -17.86
C LEU A 171 -7.94 -9.65 -16.63
N LEU A 172 -9.05 -9.37 -15.96
CA LEU A 172 -9.12 -8.76 -14.65
C LEU A 172 -9.64 -9.83 -13.68
N ALA A 173 -9.08 -9.89 -12.47
CA ALA A 173 -9.68 -10.56 -11.34
C ALA A 173 -10.21 -9.53 -10.33
N ILE A 174 -11.34 -9.83 -9.72
CA ILE A 174 -11.97 -8.99 -8.69
C ILE A 174 -12.47 -9.87 -7.54
N SER A 175 -12.48 -9.33 -6.32
CA SER A 175 -13.16 -9.95 -5.19
C SER A 175 -14.42 -9.17 -4.85
N HIS A 176 -15.57 -9.83 -5.03
CA HIS A 176 -16.89 -9.23 -4.89
C HIS A 176 -17.68 -9.92 -3.78
N GLN A 177 -18.39 -9.13 -2.96
CA GLN A 177 -19.18 -9.64 -1.84
C GLN A 177 -20.52 -10.21 -2.31
N ARG A 178 -20.83 -11.43 -1.86
CA ARG A 178 -22.14 -12.06 -2.03
C ARG A 178 -22.91 -12.02 -0.71
N ASP A 179 -24.07 -11.40 -0.72
CA ASP A 179 -24.86 -11.20 0.48
C ASP A 179 -25.26 -12.51 1.18
N GLY A 180 -25.28 -12.47 2.51
CA GLY A 180 -25.76 -13.57 3.35
C GLY A 180 -24.82 -14.77 3.49
N LEU A 181 -23.58 -14.70 2.99
CA LEU A 181 -22.61 -15.80 3.07
C LEU A 181 -21.57 -15.60 4.20
N PRO A 182 -20.98 -16.69 4.72
CA PRO A 182 -19.92 -16.64 5.74
C PRO A 182 -18.75 -15.74 5.34
N GLY A 183 -18.18 -15.04 6.32
CA GLY A 183 -17.03 -14.14 6.13
C GLY A 183 -17.34 -12.91 5.26
N GLY A 184 -18.58 -12.43 5.24
CA GLY A 184 -18.99 -11.30 4.40
C GLY A 184 -19.09 -11.63 2.91
N GLY A 185 -18.99 -12.92 2.55
CA GLY A 185 -19.28 -13.40 1.21
C GLY A 185 -18.28 -13.01 0.13
N SER A 186 -17.08 -12.51 0.48
CA SER A 186 -16.05 -12.20 -0.52
C SER A 186 -15.76 -13.41 -1.39
N THR A 187 -15.85 -13.20 -2.70
CA THR A 187 -15.79 -14.23 -3.74
C THR A 187 -14.94 -13.74 -4.89
N VAL A 188 -14.02 -14.58 -5.38
CA VAL A 188 -13.15 -14.28 -6.52
C VAL A 188 -13.89 -14.51 -7.83
N TYR A 189 -13.84 -13.52 -8.70
CA TYR A 189 -14.33 -13.56 -10.07
C TYR A 189 -13.26 -13.13 -11.07
N VAL A 190 -13.42 -13.53 -12.32
CA VAL A 190 -12.58 -13.13 -13.46
C VAL A 190 -13.45 -12.62 -14.61
N LEU A 191 -13.02 -11.55 -15.27
CA LEU A 191 -13.69 -10.95 -16.43
C LEU A 191 -12.67 -10.41 -17.46
N PRO A 192 -13.08 -10.06 -18.69
CA PRO A 192 -12.22 -9.35 -19.63
C PRO A 192 -11.73 -8.02 -19.06
N ILE A 193 -10.49 -7.62 -19.38
CA ILE A 193 -9.90 -6.38 -18.86
C ILE A 193 -10.67 -5.11 -19.24
N GLU A 194 -11.36 -5.13 -20.39
CA GLU A 194 -12.22 -4.02 -20.85
C GLU A 194 -13.59 -3.99 -20.15
N GLY A 195 -13.87 -4.96 -19.28
CA GLY A 195 -15.14 -5.12 -18.59
C GLY A 195 -16.05 -6.16 -19.22
N GLY A 196 -17.15 -6.46 -18.54
CA GLY A 196 -18.13 -7.47 -18.94
C GLY A 196 -18.63 -8.28 -17.75
N VAL A 197 -19.21 -9.44 -18.05
CA VAL A 197 -19.81 -10.33 -17.04
C VAL A 197 -18.73 -11.12 -16.28
N PRO A 198 -18.63 -10.99 -14.95
CA PRO A 198 -17.69 -11.76 -14.15
C PRO A 198 -18.03 -13.25 -14.06
N LYS A 199 -17.04 -14.12 -14.31
CA LYS A 199 -17.08 -15.57 -14.09
C LYS A 199 -16.60 -15.89 -12.69
N MET A 200 -17.40 -16.62 -11.91
CA MET A 200 -17.03 -17.05 -10.55
C MET A 200 -15.88 -18.06 -10.58
N ILE A 201 -14.89 -17.87 -9.70
CA ILE A 201 -13.73 -18.76 -9.54
C ILE A 201 -13.74 -19.48 -8.19
N SER A 202 -14.26 -18.86 -7.13
CA SER A 202 -14.28 -19.47 -5.78
C SER A 202 -15.71 -19.61 -5.24
N GLU A 203 -16.25 -20.82 -5.17
CA GLU A 203 -17.63 -21.01 -4.66
C GLU A 203 -17.74 -20.76 -3.15
N LYS A 204 -16.71 -21.14 -2.40
CA LYS A 204 -16.65 -21.02 -0.94
C LYS A 204 -16.15 -19.65 -0.50
N THR A 205 -16.71 -19.14 0.59
CA THR A 205 -16.41 -17.81 1.13
C THR A 205 -15.84 -17.89 2.55
N PRO A 206 -15.06 -16.89 2.97
CA PRO A 206 -14.52 -15.79 2.15
C PRO A 206 -13.31 -16.21 1.31
N SER A 207 -13.12 -15.51 0.18
CA SER A 207 -11.94 -15.60 -0.69
C SER A 207 -11.57 -14.19 -1.18
N TYR A 208 -10.29 -13.82 -1.04
CA TYR A 208 -9.72 -12.50 -1.34
C TYR A 208 -8.57 -12.67 -2.35
N TRP A 209 -8.78 -12.22 -3.58
CA TRP A 209 -7.82 -12.36 -4.68
C TRP A 209 -6.54 -11.55 -4.42
N HIS A 210 -5.35 -12.12 -4.66
CA HIS A 210 -4.12 -11.32 -4.58
C HIS A 210 -3.18 -11.49 -5.78
N GLY A 211 -3.27 -12.58 -6.55
CA GLY A 211 -2.30 -12.81 -7.60
C GLY A 211 -2.78 -13.68 -8.75
N TRP A 212 -2.22 -13.42 -9.93
CA TRP A 212 -2.28 -14.29 -11.08
C TRP A 212 -1.06 -15.21 -11.10
N ALA A 213 -1.20 -16.43 -11.57
CA ALA A 213 -0.04 -17.19 -12.01
C ALA A 213 0.44 -16.66 -13.38
N PRO A 214 1.76 -16.65 -13.68
CA PRO A 214 2.29 -16.18 -14.97
C PRO A 214 1.76 -16.95 -16.20
N ASN A 215 1.22 -18.15 -16.00
CA ASN A 215 0.56 -18.93 -17.04
C ASN A 215 -0.81 -18.35 -17.46
N ASN A 216 -1.35 -17.36 -16.76
CA ASN A 216 -2.67 -16.73 -16.98
C ASN A 216 -3.87 -17.69 -16.90
N LYS A 217 -3.70 -18.85 -16.27
CA LYS A 217 -4.73 -19.89 -16.13
C LYS A 217 -5.13 -20.14 -14.68
N GLU A 218 -4.36 -19.64 -13.73
CA GLU A 218 -4.59 -19.83 -12.31
C GLU A 218 -4.54 -18.49 -11.58
N VAL A 219 -5.29 -18.41 -10.49
CA VAL A 219 -5.25 -17.31 -9.53
C VAL A 219 -4.91 -17.86 -8.15
N ILE A 220 -4.26 -17.03 -7.34
CA ILE A 220 -4.06 -17.24 -5.91
C ILE A 220 -4.84 -16.22 -5.10
N TYR A 221 -5.37 -16.68 -3.98
CA TYR A 221 -6.22 -15.91 -3.11
C TYR A 221 -6.08 -16.39 -1.67
N VAL A 222 -6.38 -15.50 -0.73
CA VAL A 222 -6.38 -15.77 0.69
C VAL A 222 -7.81 -16.10 1.09
N ALA A 223 -7.99 -17.19 1.84
CA ALA A 223 -9.30 -17.76 2.06
C ALA A 223 -9.40 -18.44 3.43
N MET A 224 -10.59 -18.36 4.01
CA MET A 224 -10.96 -19.13 5.19
C MET A 224 -11.93 -20.22 4.75
N ARG A 225 -11.74 -21.44 5.26
CA ARG A 225 -12.56 -22.62 4.91
C ARG A 225 -13.13 -23.26 6.17
N GLU A 226 -14.29 -23.88 6.01
CA GLU A 226 -15.15 -24.34 7.11
C GLU A 226 -14.39 -25.15 8.17
N GLY A 227 -14.68 -24.84 9.44
CA GLY A 227 -14.03 -25.44 10.61
C GLY A 227 -12.72 -24.78 11.03
N LYS A 228 -12.15 -23.88 10.22
CA LYS A 228 -10.95 -23.10 10.55
C LYS A 228 -11.30 -21.63 10.83
N THR A 229 -10.57 -21.03 11.76
CA THR A 229 -10.62 -19.59 12.09
C THR A 229 -9.41 -18.83 11.53
N VAL A 230 -8.66 -19.48 10.63
CA VAL A 230 -7.40 -18.97 10.08
C VAL A 230 -7.49 -18.90 8.56
N TYR A 231 -6.82 -17.90 8.02
CA TYR A 231 -6.66 -17.74 6.58
C TYR A 231 -5.52 -18.61 6.06
N ASN A 232 -5.72 -19.15 4.87
CA ASN A 232 -4.70 -19.87 4.12
C ASN A 232 -4.63 -19.31 2.70
N ILE A 233 -3.48 -19.49 2.07
CA ILE A 233 -3.30 -19.20 0.65
C ILE A 233 -3.79 -20.42 -0.14
N TYR A 234 -4.66 -20.16 -1.10
CA TYR A 234 -5.18 -21.16 -2.04
C TYR A 234 -4.84 -20.76 -3.47
N LYS A 235 -4.80 -21.75 -4.35
CA LYS A 235 -4.83 -21.54 -5.80
C LYS A 235 -6.01 -22.24 -6.43
N ASN A 236 -6.54 -21.67 -7.52
CA ASN A 236 -7.54 -22.32 -8.36
C ASN A 236 -7.35 -21.97 -9.85
N SER A 237 -7.79 -22.88 -10.71
CA SER A 237 -7.85 -22.66 -12.16
C SER A 237 -9.04 -21.76 -12.52
N ILE A 238 -8.84 -20.85 -13.48
CA ILE A 238 -9.92 -20.02 -14.01
C ILE A 238 -10.86 -20.80 -14.94
N GLU A 239 -10.46 -21.99 -15.38
CA GLU A 239 -11.29 -22.90 -16.17
C GLU A 239 -12.23 -23.72 -15.26
N GLY A 240 -12.04 -23.67 -13.95
CA GLY A 240 -12.75 -24.45 -12.95
C GLY A 240 -11.90 -25.62 -12.43
N GLY A 241 -12.40 -26.31 -11.41
CA GLY A 241 -11.71 -27.43 -10.78
C GLY A 241 -11.71 -27.34 -9.25
N LYS A 242 -10.86 -28.15 -8.63
CA LYS A 242 -10.73 -28.20 -7.17
C LYS A 242 -9.66 -27.22 -6.71
N GLU A 243 -10.03 -26.33 -5.78
CA GLU A 243 -9.07 -25.46 -5.10
C GLU A 243 -7.99 -26.26 -4.36
N VAL A 244 -6.76 -25.75 -4.38
CA VAL A 244 -5.60 -26.35 -3.73
C VAL A 244 -5.09 -25.41 -2.66
N ALA A 245 -5.00 -25.89 -1.42
CA ALA A 245 -4.35 -25.15 -0.33
C ALA A 245 -2.83 -25.19 -0.54
N LEU A 246 -2.19 -24.02 -0.48
CA LEU A 246 -0.73 -23.87 -0.55
C LEU A 246 -0.10 -23.73 0.83
N THR A 247 -0.90 -23.38 1.84
CA THR A 247 -0.48 -23.29 3.23
C THR A 247 -1.39 -24.13 4.13
N ASP A 248 -0.88 -24.49 5.31
CA ASP A 248 -1.67 -25.06 6.42
C ASP A 248 -1.34 -24.34 7.72
N ILE A 249 -1.85 -23.12 7.82
CA ILE A 249 -1.61 -22.17 8.92
C ILE A 249 -2.27 -22.64 10.21
N LYS A 250 -1.59 -22.43 11.34
CA LYS A 250 -2.04 -22.85 12.67
C LYS A 250 -2.80 -21.73 13.38
N ALA A 251 -3.57 -22.08 14.40
CA ALA A 251 -4.29 -21.09 15.21
C ALA A 251 -3.31 -20.05 15.80
N GLY A 252 -3.65 -18.76 15.68
CA GLY A 252 -2.78 -17.65 16.08
C GLY A 252 -1.84 -17.16 14.99
N GLU A 253 -1.60 -17.96 13.94
CA GLU A 253 -0.88 -17.52 12.77
C GLU A 253 -1.83 -16.89 11.73
N HIS A 254 -1.26 -16.04 10.88
CA HIS A 254 -1.93 -15.33 9.80
C HIS A 254 -1.02 -15.23 8.59
N VAL A 255 -1.60 -15.38 7.39
CA VAL A 255 -0.95 -15.14 6.10
C VAL A 255 -1.88 -14.36 5.20
N ASP A 256 -1.31 -13.48 4.38
CA ASP A 256 -2.06 -12.65 3.46
C ASP A 256 -1.21 -12.20 2.25
N GLY A 257 -1.81 -11.44 1.31
CA GLY A 257 -1.07 -10.63 0.34
C GLY A 257 -0.20 -11.42 -0.63
N CYS A 258 -0.68 -12.56 -1.13
CA CYS A 258 0.13 -13.48 -1.92
C CYS A 258 0.23 -13.12 -3.42
N GLU A 259 1.43 -13.09 -3.99
CA GLU A 259 1.70 -12.74 -5.39
C GLU A 259 2.76 -13.65 -6.02
N TYR A 260 2.59 -14.03 -7.30
CA TYR A 260 3.62 -14.77 -8.03
C TYR A 260 4.75 -13.87 -8.51
N SER A 261 5.98 -14.40 -8.50
CA SER A 261 7.06 -13.84 -9.29
C SER A 261 6.75 -13.87 -10.80
N PRO A 262 7.21 -12.88 -11.59
CA PRO A 262 7.01 -12.87 -13.04
C PRO A 262 7.59 -14.10 -13.76
N ASP A 263 8.67 -14.66 -13.23
CA ASP A 263 9.30 -15.89 -13.73
C ASP A 263 8.61 -17.19 -13.25
N GLY A 264 7.58 -17.08 -12.42
CA GLY A 264 6.81 -18.20 -11.86
C GLY A 264 7.53 -19.09 -10.86
N LYS A 265 8.76 -18.75 -10.44
CA LYS A 265 9.54 -19.58 -9.50
C LYS A 265 9.05 -19.52 -8.06
N TYR A 266 8.42 -18.41 -7.65
CA TYR A 266 8.03 -18.18 -6.27
C TYR A 266 6.66 -17.55 -6.16
N ILE A 267 6.04 -17.73 -4.99
CA ILE A 267 4.93 -16.94 -4.49
C ILE A 267 5.45 -16.18 -3.27
N TYR A 268 5.42 -14.85 -3.32
CA TYR A 268 5.67 -13.97 -2.18
C TYR A 268 4.39 -13.76 -1.41
N TYR A 269 4.47 -13.59 -0.11
CA TYR A 269 3.32 -13.33 0.77
C TYR A 269 3.79 -12.74 2.10
N ASN A 270 2.89 -12.18 2.90
CA ASN A 270 3.20 -11.81 4.26
C ASN A 270 2.65 -12.83 5.27
N GLY A 271 3.39 -13.08 6.35
CA GLY A 271 2.98 -14.01 7.40
C GLY A 271 3.61 -13.68 8.75
N ASN A 272 2.86 -13.93 9.84
CA ASN A 272 3.27 -13.62 11.21
C ASN A 272 4.00 -14.78 11.94
N HIS A 273 4.53 -15.76 11.19
CA HIS A 273 5.05 -17.01 11.77
C HIS A 273 6.16 -16.81 12.82
N THR A 274 6.79 -15.63 12.85
CA THR A 274 7.85 -15.24 13.79
C THR A 274 7.45 -14.11 14.73
N GLY A 275 6.15 -13.90 14.96
CA GLY A 275 5.61 -12.96 15.94
C GLY A 275 5.12 -11.64 15.35
N THR A 276 5.93 -10.97 14.53
CA THR A 276 5.52 -9.81 13.73
C THR A 276 5.17 -10.23 12.30
N MET A 277 4.39 -9.41 11.58
CA MET A 277 4.11 -9.68 10.17
C MET A 277 5.38 -9.46 9.34
N GLN A 278 5.84 -10.48 8.63
CA GLN A 278 7.06 -10.44 7.82
C GLN A 278 6.76 -10.91 6.39
N ILE A 279 7.66 -10.59 5.46
CA ILE A 279 7.59 -11.07 4.08
C ILE A 279 8.27 -12.43 3.98
N TRP A 280 7.61 -13.32 3.25
CA TRP A 280 8.04 -14.68 2.98
C TRP A 280 7.91 -14.97 1.48
N ARG A 281 8.55 -16.05 1.06
CA ARG A 281 8.27 -16.70 -0.22
C ARG A 281 8.18 -18.21 -0.07
N MET A 282 7.52 -18.84 -1.03
CA MET A 282 7.43 -20.30 -1.18
C MET A 282 7.45 -20.68 -2.66
N LYS A 283 7.64 -21.96 -2.97
CA LYS A 283 7.45 -22.48 -4.32
C LYS A 283 5.96 -22.53 -4.70
N PRO A 284 5.60 -22.56 -5.99
CA PRO A 284 4.21 -22.65 -6.47
C PRO A 284 3.39 -23.87 -6.01
N ASP A 285 4.05 -24.87 -5.44
CA ASP A 285 3.44 -26.06 -4.85
C ASP A 285 3.19 -25.92 -3.33
N GLY A 286 3.57 -24.78 -2.73
CA GLY A 286 3.46 -24.51 -1.29
C GLY A 286 4.67 -24.93 -0.46
N SER A 287 5.66 -25.60 -1.08
CA SER A 287 6.86 -26.05 -0.37
C SER A 287 7.96 -24.98 -0.29
N GLY A 288 8.96 -25.21 0.55
CA GLY A 288 10.17 -24.37 0.58
C GLY A 288 9.95 -22.95 1.09
N ARG A 289 9.16 -22.79 2.16
CA ARG A 289 8.94 -21.50 2.83
C ARG A 289 10.26 -20.88 3.29
N GLU A 290 10.46 -19.61 2.97
CA GLU A 290 11.66 -18.82 3.28
C GLU A 290 11.26 -17.41 3.71
N GLN A 291 11.84 -16.92 4.81
CA GLN A 291 11.62 -15.56 5.31
C GLN A 291 12.55 -14.55 4.62
N LEU A 292 12.06 -13.36 4.31
CA LEU A 292 12.81 -12.31 3.60
C LEU A 292 13.02 -11.03 4.42
N THR A 293 12.13 -10.72 5.37
CA THR A 293 12.28 -9.59 6.30
C THR A 293 12.34 -10.07 7.74
N PHE A 294 13.09 -9.35 8.57
CA PHE A 294 13.43 -9.77 9.95
C PHE A 294 13.29 -8.62 10.96
N GLY A 295 12.58 -7.56 10.59
CA GLY A 295 12.51 -6.31 11.36
C GLY A 295 11.45 -6.30 12.45
N LYS A 296 11.41 -5.20 13.21
CA LYS A 296 10.35 -4.94 14.21
C LYS A 296 9.04 -4.43 13.63
N TYR A 297 9.05 -3.96 12.37
CA TYR A 297 7.87 -3.48 11.69
C TYR A 297 6.99 -4.64 11.24
N ASN A 298 5.71 -4.38 11.08
CA ASN A 298 4.78 -5.32 10.46
C ASN A 298 4.74 -5.03 8.95
N ASP A 299 5.41 -5.88 8.18
CA ASP A 299 5.60 -5.75 6.74
C ASP A 299 4.49 -6.51 6.00
N TRP A 300 3.67 -5.78 5.25
CA TRP A 300 2.48 -6.27 4.55
C TRP A 300 2.56 -6.02 3.04
N PHE A 301 1.77 -6.79 2.27
CA PHE A 301 1.55 -6.63 0.83
C PHE A 301 2.84 -6.53 -0.01
N PRO A 302 3.60 -7.64 -0.14
CA PRO A 302 4.77 -7.66 -1.01
C PRO A 302 4.37 -7.68 -2.49
N HIS A 303 4.75 -6.63 -3.22
CA HIS A 303 4.56 -6.56 -4.67
C HIS A 303 5.89 -6.60 -5.39
N ILE A 304 6.07 -7.60 -6.25
CA ILE A 304 7.30 -7.79 -7.03
C ILE A 304 7.26 -6.97 -8.32
N SER A 305 8.39 -6.34 -8.67
CA SER A 305 8.50 -5.58 -9.90
C SER A 305 8.36 -6.49 -11.13
N PRO A 306 7.81 -6.01 -12.26
CA PRO A 306 7.69 -6.79 -13.49
C PRO A 306 9.01 -7.38 -14.01
N ASP A 307 10.14 -6.71 -13.75
CA ASP A 307 11.48 -7.22 -14.07
C ASP A 307 12.03 -8.25 -13.06
N GLY A 308 11.28 -8.54 -11.99
CA GLY A 308 11.60 -9.54 -10.98
C GLY A 308 12.71 -9.16 -10.01
N LYS A 309 13.20 -7.91 -10.03
CA LYS A 309 14.39 -7.51 -9.25
C LYS A 309 14.08 -6.90 -7.89
N TRP A 310 12.89 -6.32 -7.73
CA TRP A 310 12.54 -5.52 -6.55
C TRP A 310 11.22 -5.99 -5.95
N ILE A 311 11.07 -5.79 -4.65
CA ILE A 311 9.81 -5.93 -3.93
C ILE A 311 9.52 -4.60 -3.26
N VAL A 312 8.29 -4.12 -3.39
CA VAL A 312 7.74 -3.03 -2.58
C VAL A 312 6.84 -3.60 -1.51
N ILE A 313 6.91 -3.01 -0.32
CA ILE A 313 6.13 -3.41 0.86
C ILE A 313 5.58 -2.18 1.56
N ILE A 314 4.51 -2.36 2.33
CA ILE A 314 4.05 -1.38 3.32
C ILE A 314 4.45 -1.86 4.71
N SER A 315 5.09 -1.00 5.48
CA SER A 315 5.51 -1.28 6.85
C SER A 315 4.67 -0.49 7.84
N PHE A 316 3.96 -1.21 8.70
CA PHE A 316 3.25 -0.67 9.86
C PHE A 316 4.16 -0.64 11.09
N PRO A 317 3.96 0.34 12.00
CA PRO A 317 4.73 0.41 13.23
C PRO A 317 4.40 -0.76 14.18
N PRO A 318 5.31 -1.10 15.11
CA PRO A 318 5.23 -2.31 15.93
C PRO A 318 4.06 -2.35 16.91
N ASP A 319 3.43 -1.21 17.18
CA ASP A 319 2.25 -1.06 18.03
C ASP A 319 0.94 -1.44 17.34
N ILE A 320 0.97 -1.65 16.02
CA ILE A 320 -0.14 -2.24 15.28
C ILE A 320 -0.13 -3.76 15.46
N ASP A 321 -1.30 -4.34 15.73
CA ASP A 321 -1.46 -5.80 15.79
C ASP A 321 -0.90 -6.43 14.50
N PRO A 322 0.05 -7.38 14.60
CA PRO A 322 0.62 -8.07 13.45
C PRO A 322 -0.41 -8.69 12.51
N ASN A 323 -1.58 -9.09 13.02
CA ASN A 323 -2.67 -9.69 12.23
C ASN A 323 -3.65 -8.65 11.66
N SER A 324 -3.32 -7.36 11.75
CA SER A 324 -4.14 -6.26 11.25
C SER A 324 -3.34 -5.33 10.35
N HIS A 325 -4.04 -4.75 9.39
CA HIS A 325 -3.50 -3.80 8.42
C HIS A 325 -4.47 -2.60 8.28
N PRO A 326 -4.74 -1.85 9.37
CA PRO A 326 -5.78 -0.82 9.40
C PRO A 326 -5.47 0.36 8.46
N SER A 327 -6.50 1.12 8.08
CA SER A 327 -6.32 2.43 7.41
C SER A 327 -5.98 3.53 8.41
N TYR A 328 -5.61 4.71 7.91
CA TYR A 328 -5.36 5.92 8.71
C TYR A 328 -4.27 5.75 9.77
N LYS A 329 -3.18 5.07 9.42
CA LYS A 329 -1.97 4.92 10.24
C LYS A 329 -0.76 5.59 9.59
N ARG A 330 0.23 5.91 10.41
CA ARG A 330 1.55 6.34 9.94
C ARG A 330 2.30 5.11 9.48
N VAL A 331 2.58 5.03 8.19
CA VAL A 331 3.17 3.87 7.53
C VAL A 331 4.31 4.31 6.63
N MET A 332 5.09 3.34 6.18
CA MET A 332 6.14 3.56 5.20
C MET A 332 5.93 2.64 4.00
N LEU A 333 6.20 3.15 2.81
CA LEU A 333 6.49 2.28 1.68
C LEU A 333 8.00 2.06 1.64
N ARG A 334 8.40 0.79 1.52
CA ARG A 334 9.80 0.39 1.46
C ARG A 334 10.05 -0.49 0.24
N ILE A 335 11.28 -0.44 -0.27
CA ILE A 335 11.75 -1.26 -1.38
C ILE A 335 12.92 -2.14 -0.94
N MET A 336 12.97 -3.37 -1.42
CA MET A 336 14.08 -4.31 -1.19
C MET A 336 14.37 -5.14 -2.44
N PRO A 337 15.58 -5.71 -2.59
CA PRO A 337 15.84 -6.70 -3.64
C PRO A 337 14.95 -7.93 -3.48
N ALA A 338 14.46 -8.49 -4.58
CA ALA A 338 13.58 -9.67 -4.56
C ALA A 338 14.26 -10.94 -4.02
N ALA A 339 15.59 -10.98 -4.07
CA ALA A 339 16.39 -12.05 -3.49
C ALA A 339 16.52 -11.96 -1.95
N GLY A 340 16.03 -10.88 -1.32
CA GLY A 340 16.23 -10.59 0.09
C GLY A 340 17.22 -9.45 0.33
N GLY A 341 17.15 -8.84 1.52
CA GLY A 341 17.99 -7.71 1.94
C GLY A 341 17.20 -6.69 2.75
N GLU A 342 17.92 -5.75 3.39
CA GLU A 342 17.31 -4.70 4.20
C GLU A 342 16.41 -3.77 3.36
N PRO A 343 15.12 -3.61 3.70
CA PRO A 343 14.25 -2.70 2.97
C PRO A 343 14.58 -1.24 3.25
N LYS A 344 14.56 -0.40 2.20
CA LYS A 344 14.82 1.05 2.28
C LYS A 344 13.53 1.82 2.13
N VAL A 345 13.35 2.89 2.92
CA VAL A 345 12.15 3.74 2.82
C VAL A 345 12.16 4.55 1.53
N ILE A 346 11.08 4.48 0.77
CA ILE A 346 10.84 5.30 -0.43
C ILE A 346 9.76 6.35 -0.22
N ALA A 347 8.83 6.13 0.72
CA ALA A 347 7.84 7.12 1.10
C ALA A 347 7.41 6.95 2.56
N TYR A 348 7.25 8.06 3.27
CA TYR A 348 6.53 8.13 4.54
C TYR A 348 5.14 8.66 4.26
N LEU A 349 4.09 8.00 4.72
CA LEU A 349 2.74 8.46 4.43
C LEU A 349 1.78 8.12 5.55
N TYR A 350 0.66 8.82 5.52
CA TYR A 350 -0.52 8.46 6.27
C TYR A 350 -1.41 7.60 5.38
N GLY A 351 -1.74 6.38 5.80
CA GLY A 351 -2.31 5.35 4.93
C GLY A 351 -2.57 4.02 5.64
N GLY A 352 -2.37 2.91 4.95
CA GLY A 352 -2.57 1.55 5.47
C GLY A 352 -3.46 0.72 4.56
N GLN A 353 -4.58 0.21 5.07
CA GLN A 353 -5.60 -0.42 4.22
C GLN A 353 -5.98 0.51 3.05
N GLY A 354 -5.92 -0.03 1.84
CA GLY A 354 -6.21 0.66 0.59
C GLY A 354 -4.99 1.31 -0.07
N THR A 355 -3.83 1.37 0.60
CA THR A 355 -2.63 2.00 0.04
C THR A 355 -2.04 1.20 -1.12
N ILE A 356 -1.74 -0.08 -0.90
CA ILE A 356 -1.16 -1.02 -1.89
C ILE A 356 -1.61 -2.46 -1.60
N ASN A 357 -2.92 -2.75 -1.59
CA ASN A 357 -3.38 -4.14 -1.39
C ASN A 357 -3.13 -5.06 -2.60
N VAL A 358 -2.79 -4.45 -3.75
CA VAL A 358 -2.75 -5.08 -5.07
C VAL A 358 -1.46 -4.68 -5.80
N PRO A 359 -1.03 -5.45 -6.82
CA PRO A 359 0.18 -5.17 -7.58
C PRO A 359 0.25 -3.72 -8.08
N SER A 360 1.17 -2.95 -7.50
CA SER A 360 1.23 -1.48 -7.65
C SER A 360 2.26 -0.99 -8.66
N TRP A 361 3.07 -1.88 -9.25
CA TRP A 361 4.18 -1.52 -10.12
C TRP A 361 3.76 -1.08 -11.52
N SER A 362 4.44 -0.05 -12.04
CA SER A 362 4.39 0.28 -13.46
C SER A 362 5.00 -0.84 -14.30
N PRO A 363 4.53 -1.05 -15.55
CA PRO A 363 5.05 -2.11 -16.42
C PRO A 363 6.57 -2.03 -16.67
N ASP A 364 7.16 -0.84 -16.57
CA ASP A 364 8.60 -0.60 -16.76
C ASP A 364 9.44 -0.78 -15.48
N SER A 365 8.84 -1.19 -14.36
CA SER A 365 9.50 -1.43 -13.07
C SER A 365 10.18 -0.20 -12.44
N LYS A 366 9.73 1.02 -12.77
CA LYS A 366 10.31 2.27 -12.23
C LYS A 366 9.45 2.98 -11.22
N GLN A 367 8.14 2.76 -11.27
CA GLN A 367 7.18 3.50 -10.49
C GLN A 367 6.23 2.57 -9.78
N ILE A 368 5.66 3.04 -8.67
CA ILE A 368 4.51 2.41 -8.04
C ILE A 368 3.37 3.42 -7.96
N ALA A 369 2.14 2.94 -8.06
CA ALA A 369 0.94 3.69 -7.74
C ALA A 369 0.45 3.30 -6.34
N PHE A 370 -0.05 4.26 -5.57
CA PHE A 370 -0.52 4.00 -4.21
C PHE A 370 -1.52 5.05 -3.76
N VAL A 371 -2.26 4.74 -2.70
CA VAL A 371 -3.17 5.69 -2.04
C VAL A 371 -2.60 6.14 -0.71
N SER A 372 -2.55 7.45 -0.49
CA SER A 372 -2.39 8.02 0.85
C SER A 372 -3.70 8.62 1.34
N ASN A 373 -3.88 8.67 2.66
CA ASN A 373 -4.99 9.33 3.31
C ASN A 373 -4.57 10.72 3.80
N SER A 374 -5.54 11.62 3.85
CA SER A 374 -5.42 12.89 4.58
C SER A 374 -6.76 13.22 5.22
N GLY A 375 -6.73 13.92 6.36
CA GLY A 375 -7.88 14.67 6.81
C GLY A 375 -8.26 15.77 5.80
N LYS A 376 -9.52 16.21 5.88
CA LYS A 376 -10.10 17.27 5.03
C LYS A 376 -9.19 18.47 4.87
#